data_AF-A0A0C3BIY0-F1
#
_entry.id   AF-A0A0C3BIY0-F1
#
_cell.length_a   1.000
_cell.length_b   1.000
_cell.length_c   1.000
_cell.angle_alpha   90.00
_cell.angle_beta   90.00
_cell.angle_gamma   90.00
#
_symmetry.space_group_name_H-M   'P 1'
#
loop_
_entity.id
_entity.type
_entity.pdbx_description
1 polymer ?
#
loop_
_entity_poly.entity_id
_entity_poly.type
_entity_poly.pdbx_seq_one_letter_code
_entity_poly.pdbx_strand_id
1 'polypeptide(L)'
;MPYWTAPEFIANGKYSPAMDIWSLGIVSIEMVEKQPPYFDKDPHTARELIAGGGTPTLKDWQAFPWELIGFLSSCLVGNEFKRATASELCLHEFLANACSTMTLVLLLDLELQRSFELTLPSKQMIAR
;
A
#
# COMPACT_ATOMS: atom_id res chain seq x y z
N MET A 1 -6.95 -13.40 3.69
CA MET A 1 -7.18 -12.21 2.84
C MET A 1 -7.82 -11.00 3.55
N PRO A 2 -7.95 -10.90 4.90
CA PRO A 2 -8.66 -9.75 5.49
C PRO A 2 -7.89 -8.42 5.41
N TYR A 3 -6.58 -8.44 5.23
CA TYR A 3 -5.71 -7.26 5.38
C TYR A 3 -6.02 -6.12 4.38
N TRP A 4 -6.52 -6.47 3.19
CA TRP A 4 -6.92 -5.50 2.15
C TRP A 4 -8.43 -5.24 2.15
N THR A 5 -9.21 -5.97 2.96
CA THR A 5 -10.66 -5.90 2.94
C THR A 5 -11.17 -4.70 3.74
N ALA A 6 -12.09 -3.93 3.15
CA ALA A 6 -12.69 -2.77 3.80
C ALA A 6 -13.57 -3.16 5.01
N PRO A 7 -13.68 -2.28 6.03
CA PRO A 7 -14.38 -2.58 7.27
C PRO A 7 -15.87 -2.88 7.05
N GLU A 8 -16.53 -2.18 6.13
CA GLU A 8 -17.94 -2.40 5.81
C GLU A 8 -18.19 -3.82 5.29
N PHE A 9 -17.32 -4.34 4.42
CA PHE A 9 -17.48 -5.69 3.87
C PHE A 9 -17.20 -6.77 4.91
N ILE A 10 -16.23 -6.55 5.80
CA ILE A 10 -16.00 -7.43 6.93
C ILE A 10 -17.25 -7.50 7.82
N ALA A 11 -17.94 -6.37 8.01
CA ALA A 11 -19.11 -6.28 8.87
C ALA A 11 -20.39 -6.84 8.22
N ASN A 12 -20.63 -6.57 6.94
CA ASN A 12 -21.93 -6.80 6.29
C ASN A 12 -21.88 -7.63 5.00
N GLY A 13 -20.69 -7.95 4.48
CA GLY A 13 -20.48 -8.75 3.26
C GLY A 13 -20.97 -8.10 1.96
N LYS A 14 -21.35 -6.82 1.97
CA LYS A 14 -21.85 -6.11 0.79
C LYS A 14 -20.71 -5.38 0.09
N TYR A 15 -20.60 -5.61 -1.21
CA TYR A 15 -19.66 -4.87 -2.03
C TYR A 15 -20.14 -3.44 -2.29
N SER A 16 -19.20 -2.49 -2.22
CA SER A 16 -19.38 -1.12 -2.70
C SER A 16 -18.12 -0.67 -3.44
N PRO A 17 -18.21 0.23 -4.44
CA PRO A 17 -17.03 0.78 -5.12
C PRO A 17 -16.04 1.47 -4.16
N ALA A 18 -16.52 1.96 -3.02
CA ALA A 18 -15.66 2.54 -1.98
C ALA A 18 -14.67 1.50 -1.41
N MET A 19 -14.97 0.20 -1.46
CA MET A 19 -14.05 -0.85 -1.01
C MET A 19 -12.77 -0.91 -1.84
N ASP A 20 -12.86 -0.64 -3.14
CA ASP A 20 -11.68 -0.63 -4.02
C ASP A 20 -10.76 0.54 -3.65
N ILE A 21 -11.34 1.66 -3.22
CA ILE A 21 -10.60 2.81 -2.70
C ILE A 21 -9.87 2.48 -1.39
N TRP A 22 -10.52 1.75 -0.49
CA TRP A 22 -9.85 1.25 0.71
C TRP A 22 -8.67 0.33 0.35
N SER A 23 -8.93 -0.64 -0.53
CA SER A 23 -7.92 -1.60 -0.98
C SER A 23 -6.71 -0.90 -1.62
N LEU A 24 -6.95 0.16 -2.41
CA LEU A 24 -5.91 1.01 -2.96
C LEU A 24 -5.06 1.68 -1.88
N GLY A 25 -5.69 2.18 -0.81
CA GLY A 25 -4.98 2.72 0.35
C GLY A 25 -4.07 1.68 1.03
N ILE A 26 -4.56 0.46 1.21
CA ILE A 26 -3.77 -0.65 1.78
C ILE A 26 -2.59 -1.02 0.88
N VAL A 27 -2.80 -1.18 -0.44
CA VAL A 27 -1.73 -1.46 -1.41
C VAL A 27 -0.71 -0.31 -1.42
N SER A 28 -1.15 0.93 -1.23
CA SER A 28 -0.25 2.08 -1.14
C SER A 28 0.65 2.03 0.10
N ILE A 29 0.12 1.61 1.26
CA ILE A 29 0.94 1.32 2.44
C ILE A 29 1.91 0.17 2.15
N GLU A 30 1.44 -0.91 1.52
CA GLU A 30 2.26 -2.07 1.19
C GLU A 30 3.42 -1.73 0.24
N MET A 31 3.22 -0.85 -0.74
CA MET A 31 4.30 -0.40 -1.64
C MET A 31 5.45 0.26 -0.87
N VAL A 32 5.11 0.98 0.20
CA VAL A 32 6.03 1.72 1.07
C VAL A 32 6.67 0.80 2.11
N GLU A 33 5.86 0.05 2.85
CA GLU A 33 6.31 -0.75 4.01
C GLU A 33 6.66 -2.21 3.66
N LYS A 34 6.47 -2.61 2.39
CA LYS A 34 6.64 -3.98 1.87
C LYS A 34 5.69 -5.03 2.44
N GLN A 35 4.74 -4.61 3.26
CA GLN A 35 3.71 -5.45 3.85
C GLN A 35 2.47 -4.61 4.16
N PRO A 36 1.27 -5.22 4.14
CA PRO A 36 0.07 -4.52 4.55
C PRO A 36 0.06 -4.27 6.08
N PRO A 37 -0.83 -3.40 6.57
CA PRO A 37 -1.08 -3.24 8.00
C PRO A 37 -1.45 -4.57 8.66
N TYR A 38 -0.99 -4.76 9.91
CA TYR A 38 -1.29 -5.93 10.73
C TYR A 38 -0.81 -7.28 10.16
N PHE A 39 0.12 -7.28 9.20
CA PHE A 39 0.65 -8.51 8.59
C PHE A 39 1.30 -9.46 9.61
N ASP A 40 1.78 -8.94 10.74
CA ASP A 40 2.32 -9.69 11.87
C ASP A 40 1.24 -10.32 12.78
N LYS A 41 -0.04 -9.99 12.55
CA LYS A 41 -1.19 -10.51 13.31
C LYS A 41 -1.86 -11.65 12.57
N ASP A 42 -2.45 -12.56 13.34
CA ASP A 42 -3.26 -13.63 12.77
C ASP A 42 -4.53 -13.07 12.09
N PRO A 43 -5.13 -13.80 11.13
CA PRO A 43 -6.27 -13.30 10.35
C PRO A 43 -7.51 -12.94 11.18
N HIS A 44 -7.66 -13.50 12.39
CA HIS A 44 -8.78 -13.18 13.26
C HIS A 44 -8.55 -11.83 13.94
N THR A 45 -7.41 -11.64 14.58
CA THR A 45 -7.03 -10.36 15.21
C THR A 45 -7.01 -9.21 14.20
N ALA A 46 -6.45 -9.44 13.00
CA ALA A 46 -6.45 -8.42 11.94
C ALA A 46 -7.86 -7.98 11.54
N ARG A 47 -8.80 -8.93 11.46
CA ARG A 47 -10.21 -8.64 11.14
C ARG A 47 -10.85 -7.76 12.21
N GLU A 48 -10.62 -8.06 13.48
CA GLU A 48 -11.16 -7.27 14.60
C GLU A 48 -10.62 -5.85 14.60
N LEU A 49 -9.32 -5.66 14.35
CA LEU A 49 -8.70 -4.34 14.28
C LEU A 49 -9.28 -3.49 13.13
N ILE A 50 -9.48 -4.09 11.97
CA ILE A 50 -10.08 -3.41 10.82
C ILE A 50 -11.55 -3.07 11.09
N ALA A 51 -12.34 -4.02 11.60
CA ALA A 51 -13.75 -3.81 11.90
C ALA A 51 -13.96 -2.80 13.05
N GLY A 52 -13.02 -2.72 14.00
CA GLY A 52 -13.04 -1.81 15.14
C GLY A 52 -12.79 -0.33 14.79
N GLY A 53 -12.61 0.00 13.51
CA GLY A 53 -12.43 1.39 13.06
C GLY A 53 -11.03 1.94 13.25
N GLY A 54 -10.03 1.07 13.51
CA GLY A 54 -8.63 1.45 13.44
C GLY A 54 -8.30 1.85 12.00
N THR A 55 -8.09 3.15 11.76
CA THR A 55 -7.62 3.62 10.46
C THR A 55 -6.14 3.26 10.32
N PRO A 56 -5.77 2.41 9.35
CA PRO A 56 -4.36 2.06 9.18
C PRO A 56 -3.55 3.29 8.81
N THR A 57 -2.35 3.40 9.35
CA THR A 57 -1.42 4.51 9.08
C THR A 57 -0.03 3.95 8.86
N LEU A 58 0.84 4.73 8.19
CA LEU A 58 2.25 4.40 8.07
C LEU A 58 2.92 4.47 9.45
N LYS A 59 3.79 3.50 9.76
CA LYS A 59 4.52 3.42 11.04
C LYS A 59 5.37 4.68 11.26
N ASP A 60 6.13 5.06 10.23
CA ASP A 60 7.00 6.23 10.22
C ASP A 60 6.44 7.30 9.28
N TRP A 61 5.15 7.65 9.43
CA TRP A 61 4.46 8.61 8.56
C TRP A 61 5.20 9.94 8.35
N GLN A 62 6.00 10.38 9.33
CA GLN A 62 6.81 11.60 9.25
C GLN A 62 7.96 11.52 8.23
N ALA A 63 8.36 10.32 7.83
CA ALA A 63 9.39 10.10 6.82
C ALA A 63 8.87 10.26 5.38
N PHE A 64 7.57 10.50 5.20
CA PHE A 64 6.93 10.53 3.90
C PHE A 64 6.32 11.89 3.55
N PRO A 65 6.20 12.22 2.25
CA PRO A 65 5.59 13.47 1.81
C PRO A 65 4.14 13.60 2.29
N TRP A 66 3.73 14.81 2.66
CA TRP A 66 2.40 15.09 3.18
C TRP A 66 1.30 14.78 2.15
N GLU A 67 1.62 14.85 0.86
CA GLU A 67 0.75 14.50 -0.25
C GLU A 67 0.36 13.02 -0.18
N LEU A 68 1.33 12.13 0.13
CA LEU A 68 1.05 10.70 0.33
C LEU A 68 0.19 10.49 1.57
N ILE A 69 0.49 11.18 2.67
CA ILE A 69 -0.29 11.06 3.91
C ILE A 69 -1.74 11.52 3.69
N GLY A 70 -1.95 12.63 2.98
CA GLY A 70 -3.27 13.14 2.60
C GLY A 70 -4.03 12.16 1.68
N PHE A 71 -3.33 11.56 0.72
CA PHE A 71 -3.90 10.56 -0.17
C PHE A 71 -4.39 9.33 0.62
N LEU A 72 -3.53 8.78 1.49
CA LEU A 72 -3.89 7.65 2.36
C LEU A 72 -5.05 8.00 3.30
N SER A 73 -5.09 9.21 3.85
CA SER A 73 -6.18 9.67 4.72
C SER A 73 -7.51 9.76 3.99
N SER A 74 -7.50 10.03 2.68
CA SER A 74 -8.68 10.04 1.83
C SER A 74 -9.16 8.63 1.46
N CYS A 75 -8.23 7.69 1.29
CA CYS A 75 -8.52 6.30 0.97
C CYS A 75 -9.01 5.49 2.18
N LEU A 76 -8.40 5.69 3.34
CA LEU A 76 -8.58 4.84 4.53
C LEU A 76 -9.63 5.38 5.50
N VAL A 77 -10.73 5.94 4.99
CA VAL A 77 -11.85 6.42 5.80
C VAL A 77 -12.76 5.23 6.16
N GLY A 78 -12.98 4.98 7.45
CA GLY A 78 -13.81 3.87 7.91
C GLY A 78 -15.29 3.96 7.49
N ASN A 79 -15.83 5.17 7.35
CA ASN A 79 -17.17 5.37 6.80
C ASN A 79 -17.13 5.44 5.27
N GLU A 80 -17.68 4.42 4.60
CA GLU A 80 -17.68 4.31 3.14
C GLU A 80 -18.32 5.51 2.42
N PHE A 81 -19.30 6.19 3.02
CA PHE A 81 -19.97 7.36 2.43
C PHE A 81 -19.17 8.65 2.56
N LYS A 82 -18.11 8.66 3.39
CA LYS A 82 -17.18 9.78 3.53
C LYS A 82 -15.84 9.53 2.86
N ARG A 83 -15.60 8.30 2.39
CA ARG A 83 -14.38 7.91 1.69
C ARG A 83 -14.38 8.56 0.31
N ALA A 84 -13.22 9.01 -0.14
CA ALA A 84 -13.09 9.63 -1.45
C ALA A 84 -13.47 8.64 -2.57
N THR A 85 -14.01 9.16 -3.66
CA THR A 85 -14.27 8.42 -4.89
C THR A 85 -13.02 8.36 -5.76
N ALA A 86 -12.99 7.43 -6.73
CA ALA A 86 -11.89 7.35 -7.70
C ALA A 86 -11.69 8.68 -8.45
N SER A 87 -12.78 9.34 -8.87
CA SER A 87 -12.71 10.62 -9.57
C SER A 87 -12.10 11.75 -8.73
N GLU A 88 -12.39 11.79 -7.44
CA GLU A 88 -11.79 12.77 -6.51
C GLU A 88 -10.31 12.47 -6.29
N LEU A 89 -9.94 11.20 -6.14
CA LEU A 89 -8.55 10.79 -5.97
C LEU A 89 -7.70 11.06 -7.21
N CYS A 90 -8.25 10.94 -8.42
CA CYS A 90 -7.56 11.31 -9.65
C CYS A 90 -7.10 12.79 -9.67
N LEU A 91 -7.72 13.65 -8.87
CA LEU A 91 -7.38 15.07 -8.75
C LEU A 91 -6.49 15.36 -7.53
N HIS A 92 -6.12 14.34 -6.75
CA HIS A 92 -5.31 14.50 -5.55
C HIS A 92 -3.85 14.84 -5.91
N GLU A 93 -3.24 15.77 -5.17
CA GLU A 93 -1.89 16.30 -5.45
C GLU A 93 -0.81 15.21 -5.49
N PHE A 94 -0.97 14.16 -4.68
CA PHE A 94 -0.11 12.97 -4.74
C PHE A 94 -0.01 12.37 -6.15
N LEU A 95 -1.12 12.26 -6.87
CA LEU A 95 -1.14 11.70 -8.23
C LEU A 95 -0.68 12.71 -9.28
N ALA A 96 -0.74 14.01 -8.99
CA ALA A 96 -0.14 15.03 -9.85
C ALA A 96 1.39 14.88 -9.96
N ASN A 97 2.02 14.30 -8.94
CA ASN A 97 3.45 14.00 -8.89
C ASN A 97 3.81 12.60 -9.45
N ALA A 98 2.89 11.95 -10.17
CA ALA A 98 3.14 10.61 -10.72
C ALA A 98 4.34 10.60 -11.68
N CYS A 99 5.22 9.62 -11.50
CA CYS A 99 6.34 9.41 -12.39
C CYS A 99 5.90 8.81 -13.74
N SER A 100 6.76 8.94 -14.75
CA SER A 100 6.52 8.33 -16.06
C SER A 100 6.54 6.80 -15.97
N THR A 101 5.84 6.12 -16.88
CA THR A 101 5.92 4.65 -17.01
C THR A 101 7.36 4.16 -17.20
N MET A 102 8.21 4.95 -17.84
CA MET A 102 9.63 4.61 -18.03
C MET A 102 10.38 4.47 -16.70
N THR A 103 10.02 5.27 -15.69
CA THR A 103 10.62 5.18 -14.35
C THR A 103 10.33 3.82 -13.71
N LEU A 104 9.13 3.25 -13.93
CA LEU A 104 8.78 1.92 -13.45
C LEU A 104 9.59 0.82 -14.16
N VAL A 105 9.78 0.94 -15.48
CA VAL A 105 10.62 -0.01 -16.25
C VAL A 105 12.05 -0.02 -15.69
N LEU A 106 12.62 1.16 -15.46
CA LEU A 106 13.97 1.28 -14.90
C LEU A 106 14.06 0.67 -13.48
N LEU A 107 13.04 0.85 -12.65
CA LEU A 107 13.01 0.23 -11.31
C LEU A 107 12.98 -1.30 -11.39
N LEU A 108 12.23 -1.88 -12.33
CA LEU A 108 12.21 -3.32 -12.56
C LEU A 108 13.57 -3.84 -13.03
N ASP A 109 14.19 -3.16 -13.98
CA ASP A 109 15.53 -3.52 -14.48
C ASP A 109 16.58 -3.49 -13.37
N LEU A 110 16.56 -2.46 -12.51
CA LEU A 110 17.45 -2.33 -11.36
C LEU A 110 17.26 -3.50 -10.37
N GLU A 111 16.02 -3.87 -10.06
CA GLU A 111 15.75 -4.96 -9.12
C GLU A 111 16.13 -6.34 -9.69
N LEU A 112 15.96 -6.53 -11.00
CA LEU A 112 16.43 -7.72 -11.71
C LEU A 112 17.96 -7.84 -11.68
N GLN A 113 18.67 -6.73 -11.90
CA GLN A 113 20.13 -6.68 -11.79
C GLN A 113 20.60 -6.99 -10.36
N ARG A 114 19.97 -6.39 -9.35
CA ARG A 114 20.28 -6.63 -7.94
C ARG A 114 20.06 -8.09 -7.55
N SER A 115 18.97 -8.70 -8.05
CA SER A 115 18.69 -10.12 -7.85
C SER A 115 19.74 -11.01 -8.51
N PHE A 116 20.18 -10.65 -9.72
CA PHE A 116 21.23 -11.38 -10.44
C PHE A 116 22.58 -11.33 -9.70
N GLU A 117 22.98 -10.15 -9.21
CA GLU A 117 24.20 -9.97 -8.41
C GLU A 117 24.20 -10.81 -7.13
N LEU A 118 23.05 -10.90 -6.44
CA LEU A 118 22.89 -11.73 -5.24
C LEU A 118 22.94 -13.24 -5.52
N THR A 119 22.68 -13.65 -6.77
CA THR A 119 22.75 -15.07 -7.19
C THR A 119 24.12 -15.50 -7.72
N LEU A 120 25.07 -14.57 -7.91
CA LEU A 120 26.44 -14.93 -8.29
C LEU A 120 27.17 -15.57 -7.09
N PRO A 121 27.69 -16.80 -7.21
CA PRO A 121 28.46 -17.40 -6.14
C PRO A 121 29.75 -16.61 -5.92
N SER A 122 30.04 -16.30 -4.66
CA SER A 122 31.20 -15.56 -4.17
C SER A 122 32.53 -16.31 -4.39
N LYS A 123 32.94 -16.53 -5.64
CA LYS A 123 34.27 -17.03 -6.01
C LYS A 123 34.73 -16.55 -7.39
N GLN A 124 35.16 -15.29 -7.48
CA GLN A 124 36.31 -14.88 -8.31
C GLN A 124 36.96 -13.62 -7.71
N MET A 125 37.47 -13.74 -6.49
CA MET A 125 38.38 -12.76 -5.89
C MET A 125 39.64 -13.47 -5.35
N ILE A 126 40.30 -14.27 -6.19
CA ILE A 126 41.75 -14.46 -6.15
C ILE A 126 42.19 -14.71 -7.60
N ALA A 127 42.72 -13.68 -8.26
CA ALA A 127 43.47 -13.81 -9.50
C ALA A 127 44.95 -13.67 -9.17
N ARG A 128 45.73 -14.65 -9.67
CA ARG A 128 47.20 -14.74 -9.74
C ARG A 128 47.96 -15.13 -8.47
#